data_AF-A0A3P7LHM1-F1
#
_entry.id   AF-A0A3P7LHM1-F1
#
_cell.length_a   1.000
_cell.length_b   1.000
_cell.length_c   1.000
_cell.angle_alpha   90.00
_cell.angle_beta   90.00
_cell.angle_gamma   90.00
#
_symmetry.space_group_name_H-M   'P 1'
#
loop_
_entity.id
_entity.type
_entity.pdbx_description
1 polymer ?
#
loop_
_entity_poly.entity_id
_entity_poly.type
_entity_poly.pdbx_seq_one_letter_code
_entity_poly.pdbx_strand_id
1 'polypeptide(L)'
;MGAELGEGKHTIVRECAAPGIGNIAYKTIKDRHNSHARSALMDEIKMLAIASHPHVVHLLATDENNGLVLELMTNGNNCFSSHSDVWAFAVCCWEITETSCTRIPFETFSNSDLVTNAQLMLSGQEDAVVPLFTESVPRGIRDVFVRCFEVEPPARPLFSHISYFMSKYHASFD
;
A
#
# COMPACT_ATOMS: atom_id res chain seq x y z
N MET A 1 11.33 -1.79 -24.53
CA MET A 1 10.85 -2.08 -23.17
C MET A 1 11.92 -2.87 -22.44
N GLY A 2 12.12 -2.59 -21.16
CA GLY A 2 13.03 -3.27 -20.25
C GLY A 2 12.32 -4.30 -19.36
N ALA A 3 12.85 -4.52 -18.15
CA ALA A 3 12.39 -5.56 -17.23
C ALA A 3 10.95 -5.34 -16.74
N GLU A 4 10.28 -6.43 -16.37
CA GLU A 4 9.00 -6.35 -15.66
C GLU A 4 9.24 -5.96 -14.20
N LEU A 5 8.55 -4.90 -13.77
CA LEU A 5 8.65 -4.37 -12.40
C LEU A 5 7.50 -4.85 -11.52
N GLY A 6 6.37 -5.22 -12.13
CA GLY A 6 5.22 -5.76 -11.40
C GLY A 6 4.02 -6.05 -12.29
N GLU A 7 3.16 -6.96 -11.84
CA GLU A 7 2.00 -7.44 -12.58
C GLU A 7 0.74 -7.36 -11.73
N GLY A 8 -0.28 -6.64 -12.22
CA GLY A 8 -1.62 -6.62 -11.64
C GLY A 8 -2.57 -7.54 -12.39
N LYS A 9 -3.82 -7.68 -11.92
CA LYS A 9 -4.84 -8.53 -12.59
C LYS A 9 -5.04 -8.17 -14.07
N HIS A 10 -5.14 -6.88 -14.37
CA HIS A 10 -5.41 -6.37 -15.73
C HIS A 10 -4.31 -5.46 -16.29
N THR A 11 -3.28 -5.17 -15.50
CA THR A 11 -2.20 -4.22 -15.84
C THR A 11 -0.85 -4.85 -15.62
N ILE A 12 0.18 -4.27 -16.23
CA ILE A 12 1.57 -4.66 -16.07
C ILE A 12 2.44 -3.40 -16.05
N VAL A 13 3.48 -3.43 -15.22
CA VAL A 13 4.45 -2.35 -15.07
C VAL A 13 5.81 -2.84 -15.57
N ARG A 14 6.42 -2.09 -16.49
CA ARG A 14 7.75 -2.40 -17.02
C ARG A 14 8.67 -1.20 -16.92
N GLU A 15 9.94 -1.45 -16.68
CA GLU A 15 10.97 -0.45 -16.84
C GLU A 15 11.10 -0.13 -18.34
N CYS A 16 11.19 1.15 -18.70
CA CYS A 16 11.47 1.57 -20.06
C CYS A 16 12.44 2.74 -20.06
N ALA A 17 13.22 2.90 -21.14
CA ALA A 17 13.94 4.13 -21.42
C ALA A 17 13.09 4.99 -22.36
N ALA A 18 12.74 6.20 -21.93
CA ALA A 18 11.99 7.16 -22.71
C ALA A 18 12.91 8.31 -23.18
N PRO A 19 12.95 8.63 -24.49
CA PRO A 19 13.77 9.73 -25.01
C PRO A 19 13.43 11.05 -24.31
N GLY A 20 14.45 11.75 -23.81
CA GLY A 20 14.29 13.04 -23.12
C GLY A 20 13.81 12.97 -21.67
N ILE A 21 13.40 11.79 -21.18
CA ILE A 21 12.94 11.60 -19.79
C ILE A 21 13.92 10.70 -19.01
N GLY A 22 14.53 9.70 -19.67
CA GLY A 22 15.41 8.72 -19.03
C GLY A 22 14.68 7.42 -18.69
N ASN A 23 15.12 6.72 -17.64
CA ASN A 23 14.48 5.48 -17.21
C ASN A 23 13.18 5.78 -16.45
N ILE A 24 12.10 5.11 -16.85
CA ILE A 24 10.74 5.32 -16.35
C ILE A 24 10.06 3.99 -16.01
N ALA A 25 9.03 4.04 -15.18
CA ALA A 25 8.11 2.93 -14.98
C ALA A 25 6.88 3.13 -15.89
N TYR A 26 6.63 2.17 -16.77
CA TYR A 26 5.54 2.21 -17.74
C TYR A 26 4.44 1.23 -17.33
N LYS A 27 3.29 1.74 -16.91
CA LYS A 27 2.12 0.93 -16.53
C LYS A 27 1.09 0.92 -17.66
N THR A 28 0.70 -0.27 -18.10
CA THR A 28 -0.22 -0.47 -19.23
C THR A 28 -1.19 -1.62 -18.99
N ILE A 29 -2.29 -1.67 -19.73
CA ILE A 29 -3.25 -2.79 -19.68
C ILE A 29 -2.73 -3.98 -20.48
N LYS A 30 -3.02 -5.20 -20.00
CA LYS A 30 -2.65 -6.44 -20.69
C LYS A 30 -3.51 -6.68 -21.94
N ASP A 31 -4.80 -6.40 -21.83
CA ASP A 31 -5.77 -6.53 -22.91
C ASP A 31 -6.41 -5.17 -23.21
N ARG A 32 -6.09 -4.62 -24.39
CA ARG A 32 -6.61 -3.34 -24.90
C ARG A 32 -8.11 -3.34 -25.17
N HIS A 33 -8.71 -4.52 -25.36
CA HIS A 33 -10.15 -4.66 -25.60
C HIS A 33 -10.95 -4.67 -24.30
N ASN A 34 -10.29 -4.74 -23.14
CA ASN A 34 -10.93 -4.66 -21.84
C ASN A 34 -11.27 -3.21 -21.48
N SER A 35 -12.50 -2.81 -21.84
CA SER A 35 -13.02 -1.47 -21.58
C SER A 35 -13.03 -1.09 -20.09
N HIS A 36 -13.25 -2.06 -19.19
CA HIS A 36 -13.25 -1.83 -17.75
C HIS A 36 -11.85 -1.51 -17.24
N ALA A 37 -10.85 -2.32 -17.64
CA ALA A 37 -9.45 -2.06 -17.28
C ALA A 37 -8.97 -0.72 -17.82
N ARG A 38 -9.37 -0.36 -19.05
CA ARG A 38 -9.07 0.95 -19.64
C ARG A 38 -9.71 2.10 -18.86
N SER A 39 -10.97 1.94 -18.42
CA SER A 39 -11.65 2.96 -17.60
C SER A 39 -10.95 3.15 -16.26
N ALA A 40 -10.61 2.05 -15.58
CA ALA A 40 -9.89 2.11 -14.31
C ALA A 40 -8.51 2.79 -14.47
N LEU A 41 -7.78 2.48 -15.53
CA LEU A 41 -6.48 3.12 -15.82
C LEU A 41 -6.63 4.62 -16.11
N MET A 42 -7.73 5.03 -16.76
CA MET A 42 -8.05 6.44 -16.96
C MET A 42 -8.39 7.18 -15.66
N ASP A 43 -9.06 6.52 -14.72
CA ASP A 43 -9.33 7.11 -13.41
C ASP A 43 -8.05 7.26 -12.59
N GLU A 44 -7.11 6.32 -12.68
CA GLU A 44 -5.76 6.48 -12.13
C GLU A 44 -5.03 7.70 -12.72
N ILE A 45 -5.08 7.89 -14.06
CA ILE A 45 -4.48 9.06 -14.73
C ILE A 45 -5.04 10.37 -14.16
N LYS A 46 -6.36 10.48 -14.03
CA LYS A 46 -7.00 11.70 -13.51
C LYS A 46 -6.55 12.00 -12.09
N MET A 47 -6.46 10.98 -11.24
CA MET A 47 -6.01 11.11 -9.86
C MET A 47 -4.55 11.55 -9.78
N LEU A 48 -3.67 10.96 -10.59
CA LEU A 48 -2.25 11.31 -10.59
C LEU A 48 -1.98 12.68 -11.24
N ALA A 49 -2.77 13.10 -12.22
CA ALA A 49 -2.62 14.40 -12.87
C ALA A 49 -2.88 15.59 -11.92
N ILE A 50 -3.67 15.38 -10.87
CA ILE A 50 -3.96 16.40 -9.85
C ILE A 50 -3.11 16.22 -8.59
N ALA A 51 -2.37 15.12 -8.46
CA ALA A 51 -1.52 14.85 -7.31
C ALA A 51 -0.17 15.55 -7.48
N SER A 52 0.13 16.54 -6.64
CA SER A 52 1.42 17.23 -6.60
C SER A 52 2.02 17.13 -5.21
N HIS A 53 2.89 16.14 -5.01
CA HIS A 53 3.57 15.93 -3.74
C HIS A 53 4.93 15.23 -3.94
N PRO A 54 5.99 15.58 -3.20
CA PRO A 54 7.33 14.98 -3.33
C PRO A 54 7.44 13.49 -2.94
N HIS A 55 6.36 12.87 -2.45
CA HIS A 55 6.34 11.45 -2.04
C HIS A 55 5.22 10.64 -2.72
N VAL A 56 4.51 11.25 -3.67
CA VAL A 56 3.56 10.54 -4.52
C VAL A 56 4.25 10.33 -5.85
N VAL A 57 4.06 9.15 -6.47
CA VAL A 57 4.69 8.87 -7.77
C VAL A 57 4.19 9.89 -8.79
N HIS A 58 5.12 10.52 -9.51
CA HIS A 58 4.76 11.53 -10.51
C HIS A 58 4.38 10.88 -11.83
N LEU A 59 3.22 11.30 -12.35
CA LEU A 59 2.84 11.03 -13.73
C LEU A 59 3.59 12.01 -14.63
N LEU A 60 4.56 11.50 -15.38
CA LEU A 60 5.40 12.28 -16.28
C LEU A 60 4.71 12.52 -17.62
N ALA A 61 4.02 11.49 -18.14
CA ALA A 61 3.27 11.55 -19.39
C ALA A 61 2.25 10.41 -19.49
N THR A 62 1.36 10.52 -20.47
CA THR A 62 0.50 9.42 -20.93
C THR A 62 0.76 9.18 -22.41
N ASP A 63 0.62 7.94 -22.87
CA ASP A 63 0.66 7.64 -24.30
C ASP A 63 -0.74 7.63 -24.95
N GLU A 64 -0.77 7.43 -26.27
CA GLU A 64 -1.99 7.32 -27.08
C GLU A 64 -2.91 6.15 -26.71
N ASN A 65 -2.41 5.17 -25.95
CA ASN A 65 -3.12 3.99 -25.50
C ASN A 65 -3.55 4.08 -24.02
N ASN A 66 -3.38 5.25 -23.38
CA ASN A 66 -3.62 5.49 -21.96
C ASN A 66 -2.66 4.73 -21.03
N GLY A 67 -1.48 4.36 -21.52
CA GLY A 67 -0.38 3.91 -20.70
C GLY A 67 0.19 5.07 -19.87
N LEU A 68 0.54 4.78 -18.62
CA LEU A 68 1.11 5.75 -17.70
C LEU A 68 2.63 5.69 -17.80
N VAL A 69 3.26 6.84 -18.02
CA VAL A 69 4.71 7.03 -17.90
C VAL A 69 4.96 7.66 -16.54
N LEU A 70 5.53 6.88 -15.63
CA LEU A 70 5.75 7.26 -14.24
C LEU A 70 7.24 7.41 -13.95
N GLU A 71 7.58 8.24 -12.96
CA GLU A 71 8.93 8.28 -12.42
C GLU A 71 9.38 6.88 -11.98
N LEU A 72 10.56 6.45 -12.43
CA LEU A 72 11.14 5.19 -12.01
C LEU A 72 11.80 5.35 -10.64
N MET A 73 11.23 4.67 -9.65
CA MET A 73 11.77 4.62 -8.30
C MET A 73 12.96 3.65 -8.23
N THR A 74 14.13 4.09 -8.72
CA THR A 74 15.37 3.28 -8.82
C THR A 74 15.96 2.87 -7.46
N ASN A 75 15.65 3.63 -6.40
CA ASN A 75 16.07 3.35 -5.02
C ASN A 75 14.86 3.06 -4.12
N GLY A 76 13.89 2.29 -4.64
CA GLY A 76 12.58 2.11 -4.03
C GLY A 76 12.60 1.90 -2.51
N ASN A 77 12.35 2.97 -1.75
CA ASN A 77 11.81 2.86 -0.39
C ASN A 77 10.28 2.64 -0.42
N ASN A 78 9.70 2.34 -1.58
CA ASN A 78 8.37 1.77 -1.74
C ASN A 78 8.50 0.25 -1.95
N CYS A 79 8.99 -0.45 -0.92
CA CYS A 79 9.13 -1.91 -0.94
C CYS A 79 7.77 -2.60 -0.72
N PHE A 80 6.99 -2.75 -1.80
CA PHE A 80 5.83 -3.64 -1.78
C PHE A 80 6.32 -5.09 -1.63
N SER A 81 5.98 -5.71 -0.52
CA SER A 81 6.42 -7.05 -0.13
C SER A 81 5.36 -7.72 0.73
N SER A 82 5.48 -9.04 0.95
CA SER A 82 4.59 -9.73 1.89
C SER A 82 4.59 -9.11 3.29
N HIS A 83 5.68 -8.44 3.70
CA HIS A 83 5.74 -7.70 4.97
C HIS A 83 5.00 -6.35 4.93
N SER A 84 4.92 -5.66 3.79
CA SER A 84 4.04 -4.49 3.65
C SER A 84 2.57 -4.92 3.62
N ASP A 85 2.27 -6.08 3.04
CA ASP A 85 0.92 -6.65 3.05
C ASP A 85 0.46 -7.00 4.48
N VAL A 86 1.38 -7.46 5.33
CA VAL A 86 1.10 -7.70 6.76
C VAL A 86 0.69 -6.42 7.49
N TRP A 87 1.36 -5.29 7.20
CA TRP A 87 0.97 -3.99 7.75
C TRP A 87 -0.43 -3.60 7.27
N ALA A 88 -0.67 -3.65 5.97
CA ALA A 88 -1.96 -3.31 5.37
C ALA A 88 -3.10 -4.21 5.88
N PHE A 89 -2.82 -5.49 6.10
CA PHE A 89 -3.77 -6.43 6.69
C PHE A 89 -4.17 -6.03 8.11
N ALA A 90 -3.22 -5.61 8.96
CA ALA A 90 -3.54 -5.13 10.30
C ALA A 90 -4.37 -3.84 10.27
N VAL A 91 -4.08 -2.90 9.36
CA VAL A 91 -4.94 -1.73 9.14
C VAL A 91 -6.37 -2.16 8.78
N CYS A 92 -6.55 -3.12 7.87
CA CYS A 92 -7.86 -3.65 7.50
C CYS A 92 -8.58 -4.31 8.68
N CYS A 93 -7.87 -5.12 9.48
CA CYS A 93 -8.44 -5.70 10.69
C CYS A 93 -8.89 -4.63 11.69
N TRP A 94 -8.12 -3.56 11.86
CA TRP A 94 -8.51 -2.42 12.70
C TRP A 94 -9.81 -1.77 12.21
N GLU A 95 -9.93 -1.52 10.90
CA GLU A 95 -11.16 -0.98 10.30
C GLU A 95 -12.37 -1.88 10.63
N ILE A 96 -12.23 -3.19 10.48
CA ILE A 96 -13.30 -4.15 10.76
C ILE A 96 -13.66 -4.18 12.25
N THR A 97 -12.66 -4.36 13.13
CA THR A 97 -12.92 -4.68 14.54
C THR A 97 -13.19 -3.45 15.40
N GLU A 98 -12.50 -2.34 15.15
CA GLU A 98 -12.60 -1.14 16.00
C GLU A 98 -13.60 -0.13 15.47
N THR A 99 -13.78 -0.06 14.15
CA THR A 99 -14.63 0.97 13.53
C THR A 99 -15.85 0.39 12.83
N SER A 100 -15.97 -0.94 12.72
CA SER A 100 -17.01 -1.58 11.90
C SER A 100 -17.04 -1.02 10.47
N CYS A 101 -15.87 -0.71 9.92
CA CYS A 101 -15.64 -0.10 8.61
C CYS A 101 -16.29 1.29 8.44
N THR A 102 -16.54 2.02 9.53
CA THR A 102 -17.19 3.35 9.48
C THR A 102 -16.21 4.51 9.48
N ARG A 103 -14.93 4.25 9.74
CA ARG A 103 -13.87 5.27 9.82
C ARG A 103 -12.64 4.84 9.07
N ILE A 104 -11.94 5.81 8.50
CA ILE A 104 -10.64 5.59 7.87
C ILE A 104 -9.51 5.70 8.91
N PRO A 105 -8.42 4.94 8.75
CA PRO A 105 -7.22 5.09 9.57
C PRO A 105 -6.71 6.53 9.49
N PHE A 106 -6.32 7.08 10.65
CA PHE A 106 -5.75 8.43 10.75
C PHE A 106 -6.65 9.55 10.18
N GLU A 107 -7.96 9.44 10.35
CA GLU A 107 -8.96 10.40 9.85
C GLU A 107 -8.65 11.89 10.14
N THR A 108 -7.95 12.18 11.23
CA THR A 108 -7.57 13.55 11.62
C THR A 108 -6.24 14.02 11.03
N PHE A 109 -5.50 13.16 10.34
CA PHE A 109 -4.17 13.45 9.82
C PHE A 109 -4.29 14.02 8.40
N SER A 110 -3.53 15.07 8.12
CA SER A 110 -3.23 15.46 6.75
C SER A 110 -2.19 14.51 6.12
N ASN A 111 -2.04 14.58 4.79
CA ASN A 111 -0.98 13.81 4.11
C ASN A 111 0.42 14.16 4.63
N SER A 112 0.67 15.42 5.00
CA SER A 112 1.94 15.82 5.64
C SER A 112 2.11 15.23 7.03
N ASP A 113 1.04 15.09 7.79
CA ASP A 113 1.10 14.45 9.12
C ASP A 113 1.38 12.96 9.00
N LEU A 114 0.83 12.29 7.98
CA LEU A 114 1.12 10.88 7.69
C LEU A 114 2.60 10.66 7.35
N VAL A 115 3.18 11.52 6.51
CA VAL A 115 4.61 11.48 6.17
C VAL A 115 5.46 11.73 7.42
N THR A 116 5.09 12.73 8.22
CA THR A 116 5.79 13.05 9.46
C THR A 116 5.74 11.87 10.43
N ASN A 117 4.57 11.26 10.61
CA ASN A 117 4.39 10.07 11.44
C ASN A 117 5.26 8.89 10.97
N ALA A 118 5.32 8.64 9.66
CA ALA A 118 6.21 7.61 9.11
C ALA A 118 7.69 7.90 9.40
N GLN A 119 8.13 9.16 9.33
CA GLN A 119 9.49 9.55 9.71
C GLN A 119 9.76 9.36 11.21
N LEU A 120 8.78 9.67 12.07
CA LEU A 120 8.86 9.42 13.51
C LEU A 120 9.00 7.92 13.81
N MET A 121 8.22 7.07 13.14
CA MET A 121 8.34 5.60 13.24
C MET A 121 9.76 5.14 12.86
N LEU A 122 10.29 5.59 11.71
CA LEU A 122 11.61 5.21 11.22
C LEU A 122 12.76 5.69 12.12
N SER A 123 12.56 6.82 12.82
CA SER A 123 13.52 7.38 13.76
C SER A 123 13.34 6.89 15.19
N GLY A 124 12.40 5.96 15.42
CA GLY A 124 12.15 5.35 16.73
C GLY A 124 11.65 6.34 17.78
N GLN A 125 10.98 7.41 17.36
CA GLN A 125 10.43 8.42 18.29
C GLN A 125 9.14 7.90 18.93
N GLU A 126 8.95 8.20 20.23
CA GLU A 126 7.79 7.74 21.00
C GLU A 126 6.46 8.37 20.55
N ASP A 127 6.50 9.53 19.91
CA ASP A 127 5.32 10.24 19.40
C ASP A 127 4.72 9.62 18.13
N ALA A 128 5.38 8.62 17.55
CA ALA A 128 4.88 7.94 16.38
C ALA A 128 3.64 7.10 16.73
N VAL A 129 2.60 7.19 15.91
CA VAL A 129 1.31 6.52 16.16
C VAL A 129 0.96 5.50 15.08
N VAL A 130 0.27 4.45 15.51
CA VAL A 130 -0.32 3.41 14.66
C VAL A 130 -1.76 3.16 15.10
N PRO A 131 -2.62 2.53 14.27
CA PRO A 131 -3.97 2.20 14.68
C PRO A 131 -3.98 1.35 15.97
N LEU A 132 -4.79 1.76 16.93
CA LEU A 132 -4.87 1.13 18.24
C LEU A 132 -5.99 0.10 18.29
N PHE A 133 -5.67 -1.09 18.76
CA PHE A 133 -6.65 -2.16 19.04
C PHE A 133 -7.03 -2.15 20.51
N THR A 134 -8.32 -2.14 20.81
CA THR A 134 -8.87 -2.05 22.16
C THR A 134 -9.08 -3.43 22.79
N GLU A 135 -9.65 -3.47 24.00
CA GLU A 135 -10.02 -4.71 24.68
C GLU A 135 -11.21 -5.45 24.02
N SER A 136 -11.83 -4.85 23.00
CA SER A 136 -12.81 -5.54 22.14
C SER A 136 -12.18 -6.68 21.33
N VAL A 137 -10.88 -6.57 21.02
CA VAL A 137 -10.11 -7.61 20.35
C VAL A 137 -9.42 -8.49 21.39
N PRO A 138 -9.56 -9.83 21.33
CA PRO A 138 -8.89 -10.74 22.26
C PRO A 138 -7.39 -10.48 22.32
N ARG A 139 -6.84 -10.45 23.54
CA ARG A 139 -5.42 -10.09 23.81
C ARG A 139 -4.43 -10.78 22.87
N GLY A 140 -4.56 -12.09 22.67
CA GLY A 140 -3.63 -12.83 21.81
C GLY A 140 -3.68 -12.42 20.33
N ILE A 141 -4.84 -12.00 19.82
CA ILE A 141 -4.97 -11.44 18.47
C ILE A 141 -4.42 -10.01 18.44
N ARG A 142 -4.79 -9.20 19.44
CA ARG A 142 -4.31 -7.82 19.56
C ARG A 142 -2.78 -7.74 19.56
N ASP A 143 -2.11 -8.59 20.34
CA ASP A 143 -0.64 -8.63 20.42
C ASP A 143 0.02 -9.04 19.08
N VAL A 144 -0.69 -9.81 18.25
CA VAL A 144 -0.24 -10.13 16.89
C VAL A 144 -0.42 -8.94 15.97
N PHE A 145 -1.58 -8.26 16.01
CA PHE A 145 -1.83 -7.10 15.16
C PHE A 145 -0.92 -5.92 15.48
N VAL A 146 -0.61 -5.67 16.76
CA VAL A 146 0.36 -4.63 17.14
C VAL A 146 1.73 -4.91 16.51
N ARG A 147 2.20 -6.17 16.51
CA ARG A 147 3.47 -6.55 15.86
C ARG A 147 3.45 -6.46 14.34
N CYS A 148 2.30 -6.37 13.69
CA CYS A 148 2.24 -6.08 12.26
C CYS A 148 2.75 -4.67 11.93
N PHE A 149 2.78 -3.77 12.92
CA PHE A 149 3.27 -2.41 12.79
C PHE A 149 4.75 -2.22 13.18
N GLU A 150 5.51 -3.31 13.29
CA GLU A 150 6.95 -3.21 13.48
C GLU A 150 7.62 -2.46 12.32
N VAL A 151 8.54 -1.55 12.66
CA VAL A 151 9.25 -0.71 11.70
C VAL A 151 10.06 -1.60 10.76
N GLU A 152 10.85 -2.51 11.33
CA GLU A 152 11.64 -3.49 10.60
C GLU A 152 10.73 -4.55 9.96
N PRO A 153 10.66 -4.64 8.61
CA PRO A 153 9.78 -5.60 7.95
C PRO A 153 9.95 -7.06 8.43
N PRO A 154 11.18 -7.58 8.63
CA PRO A 154 11.38 -8.95 9.12
C PRO A 154 10.90 -9.20 10.56
N ALA A 155 10.71 -8.15 11.36
CA ALA A 155 10.17 -8.27 12.72
C ALA A 155 8.64 -8.46 12.72
N ARG A 156 7.97 -8.15 11.61
CA ARG A 156 6.53 -8.38 11.45
C ARG A 156 6.24 -9.88 11.37
N PRO A 157 5.10 -10.36 11.91
CA PRO A 157 4.74 -11.76 11.84
C PRO A 157 4.45 -12.21 10.41
N LEU A 158 4.63 -13.51 10.15
CA LEU A 158 4.17 -14.14 8.91
C LEU A 158 2.66 -14.32 8.94
N PHE A 159 2.02 -14.30 7.76
CA PHE A 159 0.58 -14.58 7.63
C PHE A 159 0.17 -15.94 8.24
N SER A 160 1.02 -16.95 8.19
CA SER A 160 0.76 -18.24 8.84
C SER A 160 0.61 -18.11 10.36
N HIS A 161 1.42 -17.27 11.01
CA HIS A 161 1.28 -16.97 12.43
C HIS A 161 0.00 -16.18 12.71
N ILE A 162 -0.29 -15.16 11.89
CA ILE A 162 -1.51 -14.35 12.03
C ILE A 162 -2.77 -15.23 11.93
N SER A 163 -2.83 -16.08 10.89
CA SER A 163 -3.92 -17.01 10.66
C SER A 163 -4.09 -18.02 11.80
N TYR A 164 -2.98 -18.57 12.32
CA TYR A 164 -3.03 -19.48 13.48
C TYR A 164 -3.69 -18.81 14.69
N PHE A 165 -3.28 -17.59 15.05
CA PHE A 165 -3.89 -16.87 16.17
C PHE A 165 -5.36 -16.57 15.90
N MET A 166 -5.72 -16.04 14.73
CA MET A 166 -7.13 -15.79 14.39
C MET A 166 -7.97 -17.06 14.47
N SER A 167 -7.51 -18.19 13.90
CA SER A 167 -8.25 -19.46 13.88
C SER A 167 -8.62 -19.98 15.27
N LYS A 168 -7.79 -19.70 16.29
CA LYS A 168 -8.05 -20.12 17.67
C LYS A 168 -9.21 -19.38 18.34
N TYR A 169 -9.55 -18.19 17.88
CA TYR A 169 -10.65 -17.40 18.46
C TYR A 169 -11.94 -17.47 17.63
N HIS A 170 -11.87 -17.90 16.37
CA HIS A 170 -13.06 -18.28 15.60
C HIS A 170 -13.72 -19.57 16.13
N ALA A 171 -12.97 -20.41 16.85
CA ALA A 171 -13.49 -21.64 17.46
C ALA A 171 -14.23 -21.45 18.80
N SER A 172 -14.45 -20.20 19.23
CA SER A 172 -15.08 -19.85 20.52
C SER A 172 -16.43 -19.13 20.39
N PHE A 173 -17.07 -19.20 19.22
CA PHE A 173 -18.43 -18.70 18.98
C PHE A 173 -19.38 -19.82 18.53
N ASP A 174 -19.27 -21.00 19.15
CA ASP A 174 -20.32 -22.04 19.14
C ASP A 174 -21.09 -22.03 20.46
#